data_AF-A0A0Q5HPW5-F1
#
_entry.id   AF-A0A0Q5HPW5-F1
#
_cell.length_a   1.000
_cell.length_b   1.000
_cell.length_c   1.000
_cell.angle_alpha   90.00
_cell.angle_beta   90.00
_cell.angle_gamma   90.00
#
_symmetry.space_group_name_H-M   'P 1'
#
loop_
_entity.id
_entity.type
_entity.pdbx_description
1 polymer ?
#
loop_
_entity_poly.entity_id
_entity_poly.type
_entity_poly.pdbx_seq_one_letter_code
_entity_poly.pdbx_strand_id
1 'polypeptide(L)'
;MLGSDPSGRLKRLYDSLTALGLKTRLPPNSETLLFEIITAKKQHIGLAAIRAGHTEVLSFPKPYWARHAPELRAAVAAIEDFHHIDTEGFVSSSQYSLKQIRISRDTIERLDEIVKNLIASHAHKLAGTGPRSGG
;
A
#
# COMPACT_ATOMS: atom_id res chain seq x y z
N MET A 1 -11.90 13.54 2.05
CA MET A 1 -10.47 13.74 1.70
C MET A 1 -10.11 12.84 0.52
N LEU A 2 -10.33 13.35 -0.69
CA LEU A 2 -9.86 12.90 -2.02
C LEU A 2 -10.06 14.04 -3.05
N GLY A 3 -10.69 15.15 -2.66
CA GLY A 3 -11.19 16.19 -3.57
C GLY A 3 -10.17 17.25 -4.00
N SER A 4 -8.92 17.15 -3.55
CA SER A 4 -7.85 18.11 -3.90
C SER A 4 -6.62 17.46 -4.53
N ASP A 5 -6.76 16.28 -5.15
CA ASP A 5 -5.72 15.70 -6.00
C ASP A 5 -5.96 16.12 -7.47
N PRO A 6 -5.43 17.26 -7.94
CA PRO A 6 -5.60 17.72 -9.33
C PRO A 6 -4.96 16.77 -10.35
N SER A 7 -4.12 15.84 -9.91
CA SER A 7 -3.44 14.89 -10.78
C SER A 7 -4.14 13.54 -10.90
N GLY A 8 -5.12 13.24 -10.04
CA GLY A 8 -5.85 11.97 -10.01
C GLY A 8 -5.01 10.73 -9.66
N ARG A 9 -3.73 10.90 -9.29
CA ARG A 9 -2.79 9.81 -8.98
C ARG A 9 -3.16 9.09 -7.69
N LEU A 10 -3.55 9.84 -6.67
CA LEU A 10 -4.03 9.32 -5.39
C LEU A 10 -5.34 8.55 -5.60
N LYS A 11 -6.26 9.11 -6.39
CA LYS A 11 -7.51 8.45 -6.76
C LYS A 11 -7.24 7.16 -7.51
N ARG A 12 -6.29 7.15 -8.45
CA ARG A 12 -5.91 5.95 -9.20
C ARG A 12 -5.41 4.83 -8.29
N LEU A 13 -4.51 5.11 -7.35
CA LEU A 13 -4.04 4.08 -6.40
C LEU A 13 -5.15 3.62 -5.46
N TYR A 14 -5.99 4.55 -5.00
CA TYR A 14 -7.17 4.22 -4.20
C TYR A 14 -8.12 3.27 -4.94
N ASP A 15 -8.46 3.59 -6.19
CA ASP A 15 -9.34 2.79 -7.04
C ASP A 15 -8.70 1.41 -7.30
N SER A 16 -7.41 1.35 -7.61
CA SER A 16 -6.68 0.09 -7.79
C SER A 16 -6.72 -0.78 -6.54
N LEU A 17 -6.48 -0.22 -5.35
CA LEU A 17 -6.50 -0.97 -4.09
C LEU A 17 -7.90 -1.44 -3.68
N THR A 18 -8.92 -0.61 -3.90
CA THR A 18 -10.32 -0.96 -3.59
C THR A 18 -10.89 -1.98 -4.57
N ALA A 19 -10.46 -1.95 -5.84
CA ALA A 19 -10.82 -2.96 -6.84
C ALA A 19 -10.33 -4.37 -6.47
N LEU A 20 -9.27 -4.48 -5.65
CA LEU A 20 -8.80 -5.76 -5.09
C LEU A 20 -9.69 -6.30 -3.95
N GLY A 21 -10.76 -5.59 -3.59
CA GLY A 21 -11.64 -5.95 -2.49
C GLY A 21 -11.10 -5.57 -1.11
N LEU A 22 -10.03 -4.76 -1.04
CA LEU A 22 -9.48 -4.29 0.23
C LEU A 22 -10.45 -3.34 0.92
N LYS A 23 -10.58 -3.51 2.23
CA LYS A 23 -11.34 -2.61 3.08
C LYS A 23 -10.46 -1.44 3.49
N THR A 24 -11.03 -0.25 3.47
CA THR A 24 -10.35 0.97 3.89
C THR A 24 -10.66 1.27 5.35
N ARG A 25 -9.65 1.57 6.13
CA ARG A 25 -9.76 2.01 7.53
C ARG A 25 -9.00 3.32 7.72
N LEU A 26 -9.70 4.34 8.21
CA LEU A 26 -9.09 5.62 8.57
C LEU A 26 -8.89 5.66 10.10
N PRO A 27 -7.64 5.62 10.60
CA PRO A 27 -7.39 5.79 12.02
C PRO A 27 -7.82 7.18 12.50
N PRO A 28 -8.33 7.32 13.74
CA PRO A 28 -8.66 8.62 14.29
C PRO A 28 -7.43 9.53 14.31
N ASN A 29 -7.61 10.80 13.96
CA ASN A 29 -6.55 11.82 13.88
C ASN A 29 -5.39 11.49 12.91
N SER A 30 -5.64 10.67 11.88
CA SER A 30 -4.64 10.36 10.87
C SER A 30 -5.11 10.70 9.46
N GLU A 31 -4.23 11.32 8.69
CA GLU A 31 -4.36 11.50 7.24
C GLU A 31 -3.98 10.24 6.45
N THR A 32 -3.71 9.13 7.15
CA THR A 32 -3.28 7.86 6.56
C THR A 32 -4.45 6.90 6.46
N LEU A 33 -4.86 6.58 5.25
CA LEU A 33 -5.84 5.56 4.95
C LEU A 33 -5.16 4.19 4.85
N LEU A 34 -5.54 3.26 5.73
CA LEU A 34 -5.05 1.89 5.73
C LEU A 34 -5.94 1.01 4.83
N PHE A 35 -5.33 0.14 4.05
CA PHE A 35 -5.99 -0.87 3.23
C PHE A 35 -5.71 -2.24 3.81
N GLU A 36 -6.77 -2.92 4.21
CA GLU A 36 -6.71 -4.20 4.90
C GLU A 36 -7.57 -5.26 4.22
N ILE A 37 -7.16 -6.51 4.38
CA ILE A 37 -7.95 -7.67 4.00
C ILE A 37 -8.44 -8.40 5.25
N ILE A 38 -9.66 -8.93 5.17
CA ILE A 38 -10.20 -9.83 6.19
C ILE A 38 -9.91 -11.26 5.72
N THR A 39 -9.05 -11.96 6.45
CA THR A 39 -8.72 -13.35 6.14
C THR A 39 -9.87 -14.31 6.47
N ALA A 40 -9.78 -15.56 6.00
CA ALA A 40 -10.73 -16.62 6.37
C ALA A 40 -10.86 -16.83 7.90
N LYS A 41 -9.82 -16.49 8.67
CA LYS A 41 -9.82 -16.53 10.15
C LYS A 41 -10.42 -15.27 10.79
N LYS A 42 -11.10 -14.42 10.02
CA LYS A 42 -11.62 -13.11 10.44
C LYS A 42 -10.55 -12.16 11.01
N GLN A 43 -9.29 -12.35 10.61
CA GLN A 43 -8.20 -11.46 11.01
C GLN A 43 -8.03 -10.35 9.99
N HIS A 44 -7.90 -9.11 10.47
CA HIS A 44 -7.61 -7.94 9.66
C HIS A 44 -6.10 -7.84 9.44
N ILE A 45 -5.67 -7.84 8.18
CA ILE A 45 -4.26 -7.70 7.81
C ILE A 45 -4.12 -6.48 6.91
N GLY A 46 -3.39 -5.46 7.38
CA GLY A 46 -3.04 -4.30 6.57
C GLY A 46 -1.99 -4.66 5.51
N LEU A 47 -2.27 -4.32 4.25
CA LEU A 47 -1.38 -4.59 3.11
C LEU A 47 -0.73 -3.33 2.55
N ALA A 48 -1.43 -2.21 2.60
CA ALA A 48 -0.95 -0.93 2.11
C ALA A 48 -1.54 0.22 2.93
N ALA A 49 -0.88 1.37 2.92
CA ALA A 49 -1.43 2.59 3.49
C ALA A 49 -1.09 3.78 2.59
N ILE A 50 -2.08 4.61 2.31
CA ILE A 50 -1.93 5.86 1.55
C ILE A 50 -2.06 7.02 2.53
N ARG A 51 -1.11 7.95 2.52
CA ARG A 51 -1.25 9.22 3.23
C ARG A 51 -1.62 10.31 2.22
N ALA A 52 -2.74 10.97 2.47
CA ALA A 52 -3.20 12.11 1.69
C ALA A 52 -2.99 13.38 2.53
N GLY A 53 -2.01 14.20 2.19
CA GLY A 53 -1.64 15.38 2.98
C GLY A 53 -0.51 16.16 2.31
N HIS A 54 0.38 16.77 3.11
CA HIS A 54 1.50 17.57 2.59
C HIS A 54 2.44 16.79 1.66
N THR A 55 2.63 15.49 1.94
CA THR A 55 3.36 14.57 1.07
C THR A 55 2.51 13.33 0.82
N GLU A 56 2.10 13.16 -0.43
CA GLU A 56 1.39 11.97 -0.89
C GLU A 56 2.35 10.78 -0.88
N VAL A 57 2.06 9.77 -0.05
CA VAL A 57 2.91 8.57 0.05
C VAL A 57 2.09 7.28 0.03
N LEU A 58 2.63 6.26 -0.62
CA LEU A 58 2.24 4.87 -0.42
C LEU A 58 3.25 4.24 0.56
N SER A 59 2.75 3.49 1.52
CA SER A 59 3.59 2.79 2.50
C SER A 59 3.06 1.40 2.81
N PHE A 60 3.94 0.54 3.32
CA PHE A 60 3.58 -0.84 3.68
C PHE A 60 3.56 -1.00 5.19
N PRO A 61 2.48 -1.57 5.77
CA PRO A 61 2.43 -1.85 7.19
C PRO A 61 3.59 -2.77 7.63
N LYS A 62 4.22 -2.47 8.77
CA LYS A 62 5.40 -3.19 9.28
C LYS A 62 5.22 -4.73 9.35
N PRO A 63 4.10 -5.28 9.83
CA PRO A 63 3.89 -6.73 9.87
C PRO A 63 3.85 -7.35 8.47
N TYR A 64 3.25 -6.66 7.51
CA TYR A 64 3.19 -7.10 6.12
C TYR A 64 4.56 -7.02 5.46
N TRP A 65 5.28 -5.90 5.64
CA TRP A 65 6.64 -5.75 5.14
C TRP A 65 7.57 -6.83 5.68
N ALA A 66 7.56 -7.10 6.99
CA ALA A 66 8.44 -8.09 7.60
C ALA A 66 8.24 -9.50 7.01
N ARG A 67 7.00 -9.86 6.67
CA ARG A 67 6.65 -11.16 6.11
C ARG A 67 7.00 -11.31 4.63
N HIS A 68 6.95 -10.21 3.87
CA HIS A 68 7.12 -10.20 2.42
C HIS A 68 8.36 -9.39 1.97
N ALA A 69 9.30 -9.17 2.89
CA ALA A 69 10.43 -8.25 2.69
C ALA A 69 11.26 -8.56 1.43
N PRO A 70 11.57 -9.82 1.06
CA PRO A 70 12.35 -10.10 -0.15
C PRO A 70 11.65 -9.64 -1.44
N GLU A 71 10.36 -9.98 -1.59
CA GLU A 71 9.56 -9.65 -2.78
C GLU A 71 9.28 -8.15 -2.85
N LEU A 72 8.95 -7.53 -1.72
CA LEU A 72 8.72 -6.09 -1.62
C LEU A 72 10.01 -5.31 -1.88
N ARG A 73 11.17 -5.76 -1.39
CA ARG A 73 12.46 -5.13 -1.69
C ARG A 73 12.77 -5.18 -3.17
N ALA A 74 12.58 -6.32 -3.83
CA ALA A 74 12.80 -6.42 -5.27
C ALA A 74 11.87 -5.48 -6.07
N ALA A 75 10.58 -5.44 -5.69
CA ALA A 75 9.60 -4.58 -6.35
C ALA A 75 9.87 -3.08 -6.12
N VAL A 76 10.32 -2.71 -4.93
CA VAL A 76 10.64 -1.32 -4.57
C VAL A 76 12.02 -0.89 -5.07
N ALA A 77 12.99 -1.81 -5.22
CA ALA A 77 14.31 -1.52 -5.77
C ALA A 77 14.22 -0.92 -7.18
N ALA A 78 13.25 -1.35 -7.99
CA ALA A 78 12.96 -0.77 -9.30
C ALA A 78 12.43 0.68 -9.25
N ILE A 79 12.13 1.20 -8.04
CA ILE A 79 11.64 2.55 -7.77
C ILE A 79 12.68 3.37 -6.97
N GLU A 80 13.58 2.70 -6.24
CA GLU A 80 14.58 3.34 -5.36
C GLU A 80 15.54 4.29 -6.10
N ASP A 81 15.78 4.09 -7.40
CA ASP A 81 16.58 5.02 -8.22
C ASP A 81 15.94 6.40 -8.42
N PHE A 82 14.62 6.55 -8.20
CA PHE A 82 13.91 7.78 -8.57
C PHE A 82 13.63 8.70 -7.39
N HIS A 83 13.06 8.24 -6.28
CA HIS A 83 12.70 9.12 -5.16
C HIS A 83 12.45 8.32 -3.87
N HIS A 84 13.48 7.71 -3.28
CA HIS A 84 13.38 7.34 -1.87
C HIS A 84 13.26 8.64 -1.06
N ILE A 85 12.12 8.87 -0.41
CA ILE A 85 12.09 9.84 0.67
C ILE A 85 12.80 9.16 1.83
N ASP A 86 14.09 9.45 2.00
CA ASP A 86 14.69 9.30 3.33
C ASP A 86 13.78 10.05 4.29
N THR A 87 13.42 9.38 5.37
CA THR A 87 12.49 9.88 6.39
C THR A 87 13.03 11.18 7.01
N GLU A 88 12.94 12.31 6.31
CA GLU A 88 13.24 13.62 6.85
C GLU A 88 12.10 14.01 7.78
N GLY A 89 12.35 13.85 9.08
CA GLY A 89 11.96 14.88 10.03
C GLY A 89 10.47 15.05 10.32
N PHE A 90 9.64 14.00 10.27
CA PHE A 90 8.37 14.02 11.01
C PHE A 90 8.31 12.93 12.07
N VAL A 91 8.60 13.39 13.29
CA VAL A 91 8.51 12.70 14.57
C VAL A 91 7.08 12.18 14.78
N SER A 92 6.98 10.93 15.25
CA SER A 92 5.76 10.24 15.73
C SER A 92 4.95 9.43 14.70
N SER A 93 5.53 8.34 14.17
CA SER A 93 4.81 7.08 13.87
C SER A 93 5.76 5.90 13.57
N SER A 94 6.89 5.85 14.28
CA SER A 94 7.97 4.85 14.15
C SER A 94 7.59 3.39 14.48
N GLN A 95 6.30 3.02 14.45
CA GLN A 95 5.84 1.69 14.81
C GLN A 95 5.03 0.97 13.73
N TYR A 96 4.53 1.65 12.68
CA TYR A 96 3.51 1.04 11.82
C TYR A 96 3.80 0.93 10.31
N SER A 97 4.73 1.70 9.73
CA SER A 97 5.04 1.61 8.29
C SER A 97 6.54 1.49 8.02
N LEU A 98 6.94 0.53 7.19
CA LEU A 98 8.30 0.41 6.65
C LEU A 98 8.26 0.79 5.16
N LYS A 99 9.25 1.58 4.71
CA LYS A 99 9.44 2.03 3.32
C LYS A 99 8.26 2.84 2.76
N GLN A 100 8.35 4.17 2.89
CA GLN A 100 7.40 5.12 2.33
C GLN A 100 7.91 5.57 0.96
N ILE A 101 7.06 5.47 -0.05
CA ILE A 101 7.38 5.86 -1.42
C ILE A 101 6.50 7.05 -1.78
N ARG A 102 7.12 8.13 -2.24
CA ARG A 102 6.39 9.31 -2.72
C ARG A 102 5.52 8.92 -3.90
N ILE A 103 4.27 9.34 -3.88
CA ILE A 103 3.41 9.29 -5.06
C ILE A 103 3.77 10.52 -5.89
N SER A 104 4.47 10.34 -7.01
CA SER A 104 4.84 11.37 -7.98
C SER A 104 4.36 10.97 -9.38
N ARG A 105 4.61 11.80 -10.40
CA ARG A 105 4.38 11.41 -11.79
C ARG A 105 5.29 10.26 -12.22
N ASP A 106 6.48 10.19 -11.65
CA ASP A 106 7.53 9.23 -12.03
C ASP A 106 7.33 7.87 -11.34
N THR A 107 6.69 7.85 -10.16
CA THR A 107 6.49 6.63 -9.39
C THR A 107 5.12 6.00 -9.59
N ILE A 108 4.10 6.75 -10.03
CA ILE A 108 2.70 6.29 -10.05
C ILE A 108 2.49 4.99 -10.86
N GLU A 109 3.14 4.85 -12.01
CA GLU A 109 2.98 3.65 -12.84
C GLU A 109 3.55 2.41 -12.15
N ARG A 110 4.75 2.53 -11.58
CA ARG A 110 5.39 1.43 -10.82
C ARG A 110 4.64 1.11 -9.53
N LEU A 111 4.10 2.13 -8.85
CA LEU A 111 3.25 1.92 -7.67
C LEU A 111 1.96 1.17 -8.04
N ASP A 112 1.35 1.49 -9.18
CA ASP A 112 0.17 0.81 -9.69
C ASP A 112 0.50 -0.66 -10.07
N GLU A 113 1.68 -0.93 -10.62
CA GLU A 113 2.18 -2.29 -10.86
C GLU A 113 2.38 -3.07 -9.56
N ILE A 114 2.98 -2.47 -8.53
CA ILE A 114 3.12 -3.12 -7.22
C ILE A 114 1.75 -3.46 -6.64
N VAL A 115 0.77 -2.56 -6.76
CA VAL A 115 -0.60 -2.83 -6.31
C VAL A 115 -1.21 -4.00 -7.08
N LYS A 116 -1.17 -3.96 -8.41
CA LYS A 116 -1.83 -4.94 -9.28
C LYS A 116 -1.18 -6.31 -9.27
N ASN A 117 0.14 -6.38 -9.14
CA ASN A 117 0.88 -7.64 -9.24
C ASN A 117 1.14 -8.24 -7.86
N LEU A 118 1.72 -7.44 -6.95
CA LEU A 118 2.21 -7.95 -5.68
C LEU A 118 1.12 -7.91 -4.60
N ILE A 119 0.50 -6.75 -4.36
CA ILE A 119 -0.56 -6.63 -3.34
C ILE A 119 -1.77 -7.49 -3.71
N ALA A 120 -2.18 -7.51 -4.98
CA ALA A 120 -3.26 -8.39 -5.45
C ALA A 120 -2.97 -9.87 -5.20
N SER A 121 -1.77 -10.35 -5.58
CA SER A 121 -1.37 -11.75 -5.36
C SER A 121 -1.39 -12.12 -3.88
N HIS A 122 -0.89 -11.24 -3.01
CA HIS A 122 -0.93 -11.46 -1.56
C HIS A 122 -2.35 -11.41 -0.99
N ALA A 123 -3.17 -10.45 -1.44
CA ALA A 123 -4.57 -10.36 -1.07
C ALA A 123 -5.32 -11.66 -1.42
N HIS A 124 -5.17 -12.17 -2.65
CA HIS A 124 -5.80 -13.43 -3.06
C HIS A 124 -5.36 -14.63 -2.21
N LYS A 125 -4.05 -14.74 -1.93
CA LYS A 125 -3.52 -15.80 -1.06
C LYS A 125 -4.08 -15.72 0.37
N LEU A 126 -4.21 -14.51 0.93
CA LEU A 126 -4.69 -14.26 2.28
C LEU A 126 -6.22 -14.38 2.43
N ALA A 127 -6.97 -14.08 1.37
CA ALA A 127 -8.42 -14.27 1.31
C ALA A 127 -8.84 -15.76 1.34
N GLY A 128 -7.90 -16.69 1.11
CA GLY A 128 -8.22 -18.11 0.94
C GLY A 128 -8.83 -18.43 -0.42
N THR A 129 -8.90 -17.47 -1.34
CA THR A 129 -9.16 -17.71 -2.76
C THR A 129 -7.85 -18.05 -3.46
N GLY A 130 -7.24 -19.18 -3.09
CA GLY A 130 -6.32 -19.83 -4.03
C GLY A 130 -7.10 -20.20 -5.29
N PRO A 131 -6.47 -20.30 -6.48
CA PRO A 131 -7.12 -20.98 -7.58
C PRO A 131 -7.58 -22.33 -7.03
N ARG A 132 -8.89 -22.60 -7.11
CA ARG A 132 -9.39 -23.96 -6.95
C ARG A 132 -8.76 -24.72 -8.10
N SER A 133 -7.61 -25.32 -7.88
CA SER A 133 -7.13 -26.43 -8.70
C SER A 133 -8.21 -27.50 -8.55
N GLY A 134 -9.14 -27.51 -9.50
CA GLY A 134 -10.22 -28.46 -9.57
C GLY A 134 -9.68 -29.81 -10.00
N GLY A 135 -10.30 -30.84 -9.42
CA GLY A 135 -10.59 -32.14 -10.04
C GLY A 135 -9.40 -32.99 -10.43
#